data_AF-A0A4D4N5A0-F1
#
_entry.id   AF-A0A4D4N5A0-F1
#
_cell.length_a   1.000
_cell.length_b   1.000
_cell.length_c   1.000
_cell.angle_alpha   90.00
_cell.angle_beta   90.00
_cell.angle_gamma   90.00
#
_symmetry.space_group_name_H-M   'P 1'
#
loop_
_entity.id
_entity.type
_entity.pdbx_description
1 polymer ?
#
loop_
_entity_poly.entity_id
_entity_poly.type
_entity_poly.pdbx_seq_one_letter_code
_entity_poly.pdbx_strand_id
1 'polypeptide(L)'
;MLGAGLLATVMSLALLIPASGSAEAATTAVQATVCNKYCDGRDPSLSPQDRRPVTTSIYSRTIALHFDDTDAMGWASITNGSPTDEVWLDRSFDGGRTWTSGSRLGDTTIPSGQTGWRTLMYNVDDWNNLGVGALRACGKAGNRTEIACTAWARTTWNAGSRPTAAATALMQSYNLSSGLFDSTGWWNSANALTALINNIQVTGMSSYKYAIAKTYDLNLHAQGGNFTNDYIDDTGWWGWPGSPRTT
;
A
#
# COMPACT_ATOMS: atom_id res chain seq x y z
N MET A 1 58.53 -40.10 -35.16
CA MET A 1 58.69 -39.96 -33.70
C MET A 1 57.32 -39.66 -33.13
N LEU A 2 56.81 -40.55 -32.29
CA LEU A 2 55.48 -40.48 -31.68
C LEU A 2 55.39 -39.30 -30.70
N GLY A 3 54.22 -38.67 -30.64
CA GLY A 3 53.86 -37.72 -29.60
C GLY A 3 52.34 -37.63 -29.45
N ALA A 4 51.76 -38.60 -28.74
CA ALA A 4 50.36 -38.60 -28.36
C ALA A 4 50.13 -37.61 -27.21
N GLY A 5 49.42 -36.51 -27.48
CA GLY A 5 48.96 -35.55 -26.48
C GLY A 5 47.56 -35.91 -26.00
N LEU A 6 47.46 -36.38 -24.76
CA LEU A 6 46.22 -36.77 -24.07
C LEU A 6 45.37 -35.50 -23.80
N LEU A 7 44.17 -35.39 -24.39
CA LEU A 7 43.18 -34.39 -23.98
C LEU A 7 42.60 -34.79 -22.61
N ALA A 8 42.85 -33.98 -21.59
CA ALA A 8 42.17 -34.08 -20.30
C ALA A 8 40.91 -33.20 -20.31
N THR A 9 39.75 -33.81 -20.46
CA THR A 9 38.43 -33.19 -20.29
C THR A 9 38.17 -32.97 -18.80
N VAL A 10 38.19 -31.72 -18.33
CA VAL A 10 37.77 -31.35 -16.98
C VAL A 10 36.24 -31.18 -16.99
N MET A 11 35.53 -32.14 -16.41
CA MET A 11 34.08 -32.13 -16.27
C MET A 11 33.73 -31.37 -14.99
N SER A 12 33.36 -30.09 -15.11
CA SER A 12 32.93 -29.27 -13.97
C SER A 12 31.55 -29.71 -13.47
N LEU A 13 31.53 -30.34 -12.31
CA LEU A 13 30.31 -30.73 -11.60
C LEU A 13 29.70 -29.49 -10.93
N ALA A 14 28.66 -28.91 -11.54
CA ALA A 14 27.91 -27.82 -10.93
C ALA A 14 27.07 -28.37 -9.76
N LEU A 15 27.47 -28.07 -8.51
CA LEU A 15 26.65 -28.33 -7.34
C LEU A 15 25.39 -27.44 -7.39
N LEU A 16 24.23 -28.05 -7.59
CA LEU A 16 22.94 -27.43 -7.32
C LEU A 16 22.77 -27.29 -5.80
N ILE A 17 22.98 -26.07 -5.30
CA ILE A 17 22.63 -25.70 -3.93
C ILE A 17 21.10 -25.46 -3.92
N PRO A 18 20.32 -26.16 -3.08
CA PRO A 18 18.92 -25.82 -2.91
C PRO A 18 18.83 -24.44 -2.26
N ALA A 19 18.17 -23.50 -2.94
CA ALA A 19 17.80 -22.23 -2.33
C ALA A 19 16.75 -22.51 -1.24
N SER A 20 17.21 -22.66 -0.01
CA SER A 20 16.37 -22.66 1.19
C SER A 20 15.75 -21.26 1.30
N GLY A 21 14.53 -21.11 0.76
CA GLY A 21 13.69 -19.96 1.04
C GLY A 21 13.30 -20.00 2.52
N SER A 22 14.11 -19.39 3.36
CA SER A 22 13.76 -19.13 4.75
C SER A 22 12.60 -18.13 4.74
N ALA A 23 11.37 -18.63 4.92
CA ALA A 23 10.28 -17.79 5.37
C ALA A 23 10.67 -17.30 6.77
N GLU A 24 11.16 -16.07 6.85
CA GLU A 24 11.43 -15.40 8.13
C GLU A 24 10.15 -15.43 8.96
N ALA A 25 10.25 -16.00 10.16
CA ALA A 25 9.18 -15.98 11.13
C ALA A 25 8.80 -14.52 11.40
N ALA A 26 7.57 -14.15 11.06
CA ALA A 26 7.03 -12.83 11.31
C ALA A 26 7.03 -12.57 12.83
N THR A 27 7.99 -11.82 13.33
CA THR A 27 7.90 -11.19 14.64
C THR A 27 6.73 -10.22 14.60
N THR A 28 5.69 -10.48 15.40
CA THR A 28 4.51 -9.62 15.53
C THR A 28 4.92 -8.30 16.17
N ALA A 29 5.41 -7.35 15.37
CA ALA A 29 5.64 -5.99 15.83
C ALA A 29 4.29 -5.38 16.21
N VAL A 30 4.18 -4.86 17.44
CA VAL A 30 3.01 -4.09 17.86
C VAL A 30 2.94 -2.85 16.97
N GLN A 31 1.90 -2.77 16.14
CA GLN A 31 1.74 -1.66 15.22
C GLN A 31 1.45 -0.37 15.99
N ALA A 32 2.06 0.74 15.54
CA ALA A 32 1.74 2.06 16.09
C ALA A 32 0.29 2.44 15.78
N THR A 33 -0.42 2.90 16.81
CA THR A 33 -1.75 3.50 16.69
C THR A 33 -1.68 4.73 15.80
N VAL A 34 -2.51 4.79 14.76
CA VAL A 34 -2.65 6.00 13.92
C VAL A 34 -3.73 6.89 14.52
N CYS A 35 -3.43 8.18 14.61
CA CYS A 35 -4.33 9.21 15.13
C CYS A 35 -4.44 10.39 14.17
N ASN A 36 -5.55 10.45 13.43
CA ASN A 36 -5.93 11.61 12.62
C ASN A 36 -7.00 12.43 13.36
N LYS A 37 -8.16 12.68 12.74
CA LYS A 37 -9.33 13.28 13.42
C LYS A 37 -9.77 12.46 14.62
N TYR A 38 -9.75 11.14 14.48
CA TYR A 38 -9.91 10.18 15.56
C TYR A 38 -8.77 9.17 15.51
N CYS A 39 -8.43 8.60 16.67
CA CYS A 39 -7.48 7.51 16.77
C CYS A 39 -8.11 6.18 16.35
N ASP A 40 -7.26 5.26 15.92
CA ASP A 40 -7.61 3.85 15.73
C ASP A 40 -8.33 3.30 16.98
N GLY A 41 -9.30 2.41 16.78
CA GLY A 41 -10.11 1.82 17.85
C GLY A 41 -11.44 2.53 18.12
N ARG A 42 -11.90 3.41 17.22
CA ARG A 42 -13.22 4.07 17.36
C ARG A 42 -14.36 3.06 17.14
N ASP A 43 -15.45 3.16 17.90
CA ASP A 43 -16.63 2.31 17.69
C ASP A 43 -17.33 2.66 16.37
N PRO A 44 -17.55 1.69 15.45
CA PRO A 44 -18.29 1.94 14.22
C PRO A 44 -19.75 2.39 14.42
N SER A 45 -20.33 2.25 15.63
CA SER A 45 -21.66 2.81 15.94
C SER A 45 -21.71 4.34 15.87
N LEU A 46 -20.55 5.00 15.96
CA LEU A 46 -20.40 6.45 15.88
C LEU A 46 -20.16 6.97 14.46
N SER A 47 -20.08 6.07 13.47
CA SER A 47 -19.94 6.44 12.07
C SER A 47 -21.27 7.02 11.54
N PRO A 48 -21.27 8.17 10.85
CA PRO A 48 -22.46 8.72 10.21
C PRO A 48 -22.85 7.96 8.93
N GLN A 49 -22.04 7.01 8.46
CA GLN A 49 -22.27 6.28 7.21
C GLN A 49 -21.73 4.84 7.25
N ASP A 50 -22.11 4.03 6.28
CA ASP A 50 -21.61 2.67 6.09
C ASP A 50 -21.47 2.37 4.58
N ARG A 51 -20.33 2.77 4.00
CA ARG A 51 -20.02 2.42 2.61
C ARG A 51 -19.29 1.08 2.55
N ARG A 52 -19.78 0.15 1.72
CA ARG A 52 -19.23 -1.20 1.56
C ARG A 52 -18.68 -1.42 0.15
N PRO A 53 -17.45 -0.97 -0.17
CA PRO A 53 -16.95 -1.04 -1.54
C PRO A 53 -16.63 -2.45 -2.02
N VAL A 54 -16.25 -3.35 -1.12
CA VAL A 54 -15.77 -4.69 -1.48
C VAL A 54 -16.19 -5.71 -0.43
N THR A 55 -16.49 -6.91 -0.91
CA THR A 55 -16.82 -8.08 -0.10
C THR A 55 -16.07 -9.30 -0.62
N THR A 56 -15.96 -10.32 0.22
CA THR A 56 -15.49 -11.65 -0.15
C THR A 56 -16.25 -12.71 0.64
N SER A 57 -16.10 -13.97 0.28
CA SER A 57 -16.77 -15.07 0.98
C SER A 57 -15.85 -16.25 1.21
N ILE A 58 -16.05 -16.93 2.33
CA ILE A 58 -15.34 -18.16 2.70
C ILE A 58 -16.28 -19.09 3.46
N TYR A 59 -16.48 -20.32 2.95
CA TYR A 59 -17.36 -21.32 3.58
C TYR A 59 -18.71 -20.75 4.06
N SER A 60 -19.43 -20.08 3.14
CA SER A 60 -20.72 -19.40 3.39
C SER A 60 -20.66 -18.15 4.28
N ARG A 61 -19.53 -17.81 4.89
CA ARG A 61 -19.34 -16.53 5.60
C ARG A 61 -19.17 -15.42 4.59
N THR A 62 -19.74 -14.25 4.87
CA THR A 62 -19.49 -13.03 4.11
C THR A 62 -18.59 -12.12 4.93
N ILE A 63 -17.46 -11.73 4.36
CA ILE A 63 -16.54 -10.74 4.92
C ILE A 63 -16.71 -9.45 4.12
N ALA A 64 -16.92 -8.32 4.81
CA ALA A 64 -17.11 -7.02 4.18
C ALA A 64 -16.13 -6.00 4.75
N LEU A 65 -15.59 -5.17 3.87
CA LEU A 65 -14.87 -3.96 4.25
C LEU A 65 -15.86 -2.79 4.24
N HIS A 66 -15.83 -2.00 5.30
CA HIS A 66 -16.69 -0.85 5.50
C HIS A 66 -15.85 0.42 5.65
N PHE A 67 -16.38 1.54 5.20
CA PHE A 67 -15.75 2.85 5.35
C PHE A 67 -16.71 3.91 5.88
N ASP A 68 -16.14 4.72 6.77
CA ASP A 68 -16.57 6.08 7.06
C ASP A 68 -15.66 7.05 6.26
N ASP A 69 -16.18 7.52 5.13
CA ASP A 69 -15.48 8.49 4.28
C ASP A 69 -15.31 9.88 4.93
N THR A 70 -16.18 10.23 5.88
CA THR A 70 -16.20 11.55 6.55
C THR A 70 -15.07 11.64 7.57
N ASP A 71 -14.84 10.55 8.30
CA ASP A 71 -13.80 10.48 9.33
C ASP A 71 -12.52 9.78 8.82
N ALA A 72 -12.50 9.33 7.57
CA ALA A 72 -11.38 8.63 6.92
C ALA A 72 -10.96 7.33 7.62
N MET A 73 -11.93 6.59 8.17
CA MET A 73 -11.71 5.33 8.88
C MET A 73 -12.48 4.17 8.22
N GLY A 74 -12.06 2.93 8.49
CA GLY A 74 -12.77 1.73 8.05
C GLY A 74 -12.76 0.61 9.08
N TRP A 75 -13.67 -0.34 8.92
CA TRP A 75 -13.79 -1.53 9.76
C TRP A 75 -14.12 -2.76 8.91
N ALA A 76 -13.86 -3.95 9.45
CA ALA A 76 -14.24 -5.20 8.82
C ALA A 76 -15.44 -5.82 9.55
N SER A 77 -16.26 -6.56 8.82
CA SER A 77 -17.29 -7.43 9.42
C SER A 77 -17.29 -8.83 8.82
N ILE A 78 -17.76 -9.78 9.61
CA ILE A 78 -18.05 -11.15 9.21
C ILE A 78 -19.50 -11.46 9.55
N THR A 79 -20.23 -12.07 8.62
CA THR A 79 -21.64 -12.46 8.79
C THR A 79 -21.87 -13.86 8.26
N ASN A 80 -22.98 -14.49 8.67
CA ASN A 80 -23.28 -15.90 8.40
C ASN A 80 -22.16 -16.85 8.86
N GLY A 81 -21.54 -16.49 10.00
CA GLY A 81 -20.51 -17.26 10.66
C GLY A 81 -21.03 -17.97 11.89
N SER A 82 -20.11 -18.64 12.57
CA SER A 82 -20.30 -19.31 13.86
C SER A 82 -19.41 -18.65 14.91
N PRO A 83 -19.72 -18.81 16.21
CA PRO A 83 -18.82 -18.38 17.27
C PRO A 83 -17.40 -18.87 17.02
N THR A 84 -16.40 -18.07 17.41
CA THR A 84 -14.95 -18.27 17.15
C THR A 84 -14.46 -17.96 15.74
N ASP A 85 -15.33 -17.75 14.75
CA ASP A 85 -14.88 -17.26 13.44
C ASP A 85 -14.22 -15.89 13.58
N GLU A 86 -13.11 -15.68 12.88
CA GLU A 86 -12.21 -14.53 13.05
C GLU A 86 -12.43 -13.50 11.93
N VAL A 87 -12.31 -12.22 12.29
CA VAL A 87 -12.30 -11.10 11.34
C VAL A 87 -11.32 -10.03 11.79
N TRP A 88 -10.58 -9.46 10.84
CA TRP A 88 -9.63 -8.36 11.07
C TRP A 88 -9.48 -7.49 9.83
N LEU A 89 -8.73 -6.41 9.99
CA LEU A 89 -8.25 -5.56 8.89
C LEU A 89 -6.76 -5.77 8.65
N ASP A 90 -6.35 -5.74 7.39
CA ASP A 90 -4.96 -5.42 7.06
C ASP A 90 -4.90 -3.97 6.54
N ARG A 91 -3.83 -3.25 6.91
CA ARG A 91 -3.52 -1.88 6.46
C ARG A 91 -2.18 -1.86 5.72
N SER A 92 -2.15 -1.15 4.60
CA SER A 92 -0.95 -0.90 3.82
C SER A 92 -0.82 0.58 3.50
N PHE A 93 0.42 1.09 3.45
CA PHE A 93 0.77 2.44 3.02
C PHE A 93 1.52 2.46 1.68
N ASP A 94 1.56 1.34 0.96
CA ASP A 94 2.23 1.19 -0.33
C ASP A 94 1.30 0.57 -1.40
N GLY A 95 0.00 0.77 -1.25
CA GLY A 95 -1.01 0.26 -2.17
C GLY A 95 -1.22 -1.26 -2.10
N GLY A 96 -0.88 -1.88 -0.96
CA GLY A 96 -1.08 -3.30 -0.71
C GLY A 96 0.07 -4.20 -1.18
N ARG A 97 1.22 -3.62 -1.54
CA ARG A 97 2.43 -4.38 -1.91
C ARG A 97 3.03 -5.03 -0.67
N THR A 98 3.04 -4.31 0.45
CA THR A 98 3.43 -4.81 1.77
C THR A 98 2.40 -4.37 2.82
N TRP A 99 2.22 -5.21 3.84
CA TRP A 99 1.29 -4.95 4.94
C TRP A 99 1.64 -5.72 6.22
N THR A 100 2.82 -6.35 6.31
CA THR A 100 3.19 -7.20 7.45
C THR A 100 3.16 -6.42 8.76
N SER A 101 3.55 -5.15 8.76
CA SER A 101 3.46 -4.24 9.91
C SER A 101 2.03 -3.73 10.19
N GLY A 102 1.09 -3.98 9.29
CA GLY A 102 -0.31 -3.57 9.35
C GLY A 102 -1.32 -4.70 9.34
N SER A 103 -0.88 -5.93 9.62
CA SER A 103 -1.75 -7.10 9.55
C SER A 103 -2.48 -7.35 10.86
N ARG A 104 -3.69 -7.93 10.77
CA ARG A 104 -4.53 -8.31 11.93
C ARG A 104 -4.91 -7.14 12.84
N LEU A 105 -5.16 -5.97 12.26
CA LEU A 105 -5.75 -4.84 12.96
C LEU A 105 -7.16 -5.17 13.45
N GLY A 106 -7.39 -4.95 14.75
CA GLY A 106 -8.70 -5.15 15.38
C GLY A 106 -9.18 -6.59 15.35
N ASP A 107 -8.26 -7.54 15.27
CA ASP A 107 -8.53 -8.96 15.33
C ASP A 107 -9.52 -9.31 16.44
N THR A 108 -10.58 -9.98 16.04
CA THR A 108 -11.70 -10.31 16.91
C THR A 108 -12.43 -11.54 16.38
N THR A 109 -13.26 -12.12 17.22
CA THR A 109 -14.03 -13.32 16.90
C THR A 109 -15.52 -13.10 17.10
N ILE A 110 -16.34 -13.84 16.35
CA ILE A 110 -17.78 -13.89 16.61
C ILE A 110 -18.02 -14.41 18.05
N PRO A 111 -18.69 -13.64 18.92
CA PRO A 111 -19.00 -14.07 20.28
C PRO A 111 -20.00 -15.22 20.31
N SER A 112 -20.05 -15.94 21.43
CA SER A 112 -21.07 -16.97 21.69
C SER A 112 -22.48 -16.40 21.53
N GLY A 113 -23.35 -17.14 20.84
CA GLY A 113 -24.75 -16.75 20.59
C GLY A 113 -24.95 -15.78 19.41
N GLN A 114 -23.89 -15.36 18.73
CA GLN A 114 -23.96 -14.50 17.55
C GLN A 114 -23.60 -15.27 16.26
N THR A 115 -24.05 -14.75 15.11
CA THR A 115 -23.72 -15.28 13.77
C THR A 115 -22.94 -14.27 12.90
N GLY A 116 -22.56 -13.14 13.50
CA GLY A 116 -21.76 -12.13 12.86
C GLY A 116 -21.12 -11.20 13.88
N TRP A 117 -20.04 -10.56 13.48
CA TRP A 117 -19.31 -9.61 14.32
C TRP A 117 -18.51 -8.62 13.45
N ARG A 118 -17.87 -7.65 14.09
CA ARG A 118 -17.08 -6.62 13.41
C ARG A 118 -15.90 -6.17 14.27
N THR A 119 -14.89 -5.64 13.60
CA THR A 119 -13.77 -4.94 14.25
C THR A 119 -14.21 -3.55 14.72
N LEU A 120 -13.33 -2.87 15.47
CA LEU A 120 -13.39 -1.41 15.62
C LEU A 120 -12.97 -0.71 14.31
N MET A 121 -13.05 0.62 14.28
CA MET A 121 -12.60 1.41 13.14
C MET A 121 -11.11 1.78 13.24
N TYR A 122 -10.43 1.75 12.10
CA TYR A 122 -9.02 2.08 11.95
C TYR A 122 -8.83 3.11 10.83
N ASN A 123 -7.88 4.02 11.00
CA ASN A 123 -7.51 5.02 10.01
C ASN A 123 -6.93 4.36 8.75
N VAL A 124 -7.34 4.89 7.60
CA VAL A 124 -6.83 4.45 6.28
C VAL A 124 -5.48 5.07 5.99
N ASP A 125 -5.37 6.38 6.16
CA ASP A 125 -4.15 7.17 5.95
C ASP A 125 -3.48 7.49 7.31
N ASP A 126 -2.17 7.72 7.32
CA ASP A 126 -1.41 8.26 8.45
C ASP A 126 -0.86 9.64 8.09
N TRP A 127 -1.64 10.69 8.35
CA TRP A 127 -1.30 12.04 7.92
C TRP A 127 -0.08 12.62 8.64
N ASN A 128 0.17 12.20 9.89
CA ASN A 128 1.31 12.69 10.65
C ASN A 128 2.63 12.20 10.08
N ASN A 129 2.61 11.00 9.47
CA ASN A 129 3.79 10.39 8.84
C ASN A 129 3.69 10.39 7.30
N LEU A 130 2.75 11.14 6.72
CA LEU A 130 2.51 11.24 5.27
C LEU A 130 2.22 9.90 4.57
N GLY A 131 1.72 8.91 5.32
CA GLY A 131 1.34 7.59 4.81
C GLY A 131 -0.01 7.66 4.10
N VAL A 132 -0.02 7.41 2.79
CA VAL A 132 -1.26 7.28 2.02
C VAL A 132 -1.60 5.81 1.89
N GLY A 133 -2.74 5.39 2.45
CA GLY A 133 -3.00 3.99 2.68
C GLY A 133 -4.25 3.42 2.02
N ALA A 134 -4.39 2.12 2.23
CA ALA A 134 -5.54 1.31 1.88
C ALA A 134 -5.77 0.25 2.97
N LEU A 135 -7.03 -0.17 3.09
CA LEU A 135 -7.44 -1.26 3.96
C LEU A 135 -7.97 -2.44 3.13
N ARG A 136 -7.88 -3.64 3.69
CA ARG A 136 -8.66 -4.80 3.26
C ARG A 136 -9.21 -5.54 4.48
N ALA A 137 -10.39 -6.11 4.34
CA ALA A 137 -10.98 -6.96 5.35
C ALA A 137 -10.59 -8.42 5.11
N CYS A 138 -10.17 -9.11 6.15
CA CYS A 138 -9.82 -10.52 6.11
C CYS A 138 -10.56 -11.29 7.20
N GLY A 139 -10.78 -12.58 6.97
CA GLY A 139 -11.43 -13.43 7.94
C GLY A 139 -11.31 -14.91 7.59
N LYS A 140 -11.65 -15.74 8.58
CA LYS A 140 -11.57 -17.19 8.47
C LYS A 140 -12.56 -17.88 9.41
N ALA A 141 -12.82 -19.14 9.14
CA ALA A 141 -13.52 -19.98 10.10
C ALA A 141 -12.60 -20.30 11.29
N GLY A 142 -13.14 -20.24 12.51
CA GLY A 142 -12.33 -20.38 13.75
C GLY A 142 -11.69 -21.76 13.90
N ASN A 143 -12.29 -22.77 13.28
CA ASN A 143 -11.82 -24.16 13.30
C ASN A 143 -11.00 -24.57 12.07
N ARG A 144 -10.55 -23.62 11.25
CA ARG A 144 -9.82 -23.87 10.00
C ARG A 144 -8.64 -22.92 9.84
N THR A 145 -7.82 -23.13 8.81
CA THR A 145 -6.63 -22.30 8.55
C THR A 145 -6.79 -21.37 7.36
N GLU A 146 -7.75 -21.65 6.47
CA GLU A 146 -7.97 -20.88 5.24
C GLU A 146 -8.50 -19.48 5.54
N ILE A 147 -7.89 -18.50 4.90
CA ILE A 147 -8.19 -17.07 5.05
C ILE A 147 -8.70 -16.56 3.71
N ALA A 148 -9.77 -15.76 3.74
CA ALA A 148 -10.19 -14.95 2.61
C ALA A 148 -10.07 -13.48 2.95
N CYS A 149 -9.57 -12.69 2.00
CA CYS A 149 -9.46 -11.25 2.11
C CYS A 149 -10.18 -10.56 0.95
N THR A 150 -10.73 -9.37 1.20
CA THR A 150 -11.23 -8.49 0.15
C THR A 150 -10.08 -7.95 -0.69
N ALA A 151 -10.39 -7.37 -1.85
CA ALA A 151 -9.46 -6.45 -2.51
C ALA A 151 -9.13 -5.27 -1.59
N TRP A 152 -7.98 -4.65 -1.82
CA TRP A 152 -7.62 -3.38 -1.17
C TRP A 152 -8.53 -2.27 -1.64
N ALA A 153 -9.01 -1.45 -0.70
CA ALA A 153 -9.79 -0.26 -0.99
C ALA A 153 -9.48 0.86 0.01
N ARG A 154 -9.98 2.05 -0.26
CA ARG A 154 -9.76 3.22 0.59
C ARG A 154 -11.01 4.09 0.70
N THR A 155 -10.95 5.05 1.61
CA THR A 155 -11.95 6.10 1.75
C THR A 155 -11.89 7.07 0.57
N THR A 156 -12.95 7.85 0.37
CA THR A 156 -12.96 8.98 -0.58
C THR A 156 -12.30 10.23 0.00
N TRP A 157 -11.69 10.13 1.19
CA TRP A 157 -10.93 11.19 1.81
C TRP A 157 -9.77 11.64 0.90
N ASN A 158 -9.61 12.96 0.77
CA ASN A 158 -8.69 13.60 -0.17
C ASN A 158 -8.85 13.14 -1.64
N ALA A 159 -10.01 12.59 -2.00
CA ALA A 159 -10.28 11.94 -3.29
C ALA A 159 -11.73 12.21 -3.77
N GLY A 160 -12.26 13.41 -3.51
CA GLY A 160 -13.66 13.78 -3.78
C GLY A 160 -14.04 13.90 -5.26
N SER A 161 -13.09 13.78 -6.18
CA SER A 161 -13.31 13.81 -7.64
C SER A 161 -12.42 12.80 -8.34
N ARG A 162 -12.75 12.43 -9.58
CA ARG A 162 -11.95 11.44 -10.34
C ARG A 162 -10.47 11.84 -10.47
N PRO A 163 -10.11 13.10 -10.79
CA PRO A 163 -8.72 13.51 -10.82
C PRO A 163 -8.03 13.41 -9.45
N THR A 164 -8.69 13.87 -8.38
CA THR A 164 -8.10 13.85 -7.03
C THR A 164 -7.92 12.42 -6.53
N ALA A 165 -8.87 11.52 -6.82
CA ALA A 165 -8.74 10.10 -6.54
C ALA A 165 -7.57 9.44 -7.27
N ALA A 166 -7.33 9.79 -8.54
CA ALA A 166 -6.19 9.29 -9.30
C ALA A 166 -4.86 9.77 -8.71
N ALA A 167 -4.76 11.04 -8.31
CA ALA A 167 -3.57 11.57 -7.65
C ALA A 167 -3.31 10.89 -6.29
N THR A 168 -4.35 10.69 -5.49
CA THR A 168 -4.20 9.95 -4.22
C THR A 168 -3.81 8.50 -4.43
N ALA A 169 -4.35 7.82 -5.45
CA ALA A 169 -3.93 6.47 -5.80
C ALA A 169 -2.45 6.44 -6.21
N LEU A 170 -1.99 7.41 -7.00
CA LEU A 170 -0.58 7.56 -7.35
C LEU A 170 0.30 7.73 -6.11
N MET A 171 -0.15 8.52 -5.13
CA MET A 171 0.61 8.78 -3.89
C MET A 171 0.80 7.55 -2.99
N GLN A 172 0.00 6.49 -3.15
CA GLN A 172 0.28 5.21 -2.48
C GLN A 172 1.55 4.52 -3.00
N SER A 173 2.15 5.00 -4.09
CA SER A 173 3.46 4.54 -4.56
C SER A 173 4.59 5.49 -4.22
N TYR A 174 4.32 6.62 -3.57
CA TYR A 174 5.36 7.60 -3.25
C TYR A 174 6.19 7.13 -2.05
N ASN A 175 7.49 7.00 -2.27
CA ASN A 175 8.42 6.57 -1.26
C ASN A 175 9.11 7.78 -0.61
N LEU A 176 8.80 8.02 0.65
CA LEU A 176 9.29 9.18 1.40
C LEU A 176 10.81 9.18 1.63
N SER A 177 11.46 8.02 1.52
CA SER A 177 12.90 7.87 1.74
C SER A 177 13.71 8.22 0.49
N SER A 178 13.23 7.86 -0.70
CA SER A 178 13.88 8.15 -1.97
C SER A 178 13.35 9.43 -2.64
N GLY A 179 12.15 9.89 -2.26
CA GLY A 179 11.45 10.97 -2.94
C GLY A 179 10.96 10.58 -4.33
N LEU A 180 10.81 9.28 -4.61
CA LEU A 180 10.44 8.73 -5.91
C LEU A 180 9.15 7.92 -5.81
N PHE A 181 8.58 7.56 -6.96
CA PHE A 181 7.43 6.68 -7.04
C PHE A 181 7.90 5.25 -7.33
N ASP A 182 7.56 4.32 -6.44
CA ASP A 182 7.91 2.90 -6.51
C ASP A 182 7.30 2.26 -7.78
N SER A 183 8.12 2.20 -8.83
CA SER A 183 7.77 1.85 -10.20
C SER A 183 9.00 1.32 -10.96
N THR A 184 9.02 1.40 -12.29
CA THR A 184 10.06 0.80 -13.16
C THR A 184 11.32 1.65 -13.36
N GLY A 185 11.57 2.66 -12.52
CA GLY A 185 12.83 3.42 -12.56
C GLY A 185 12.71 4.90 -12.23
N TRP A 186 13.87 5.57 -12.13
CA TRP A 186 14.00 6.98 -11.76
C TRP A 186 13.27 7.93 -12.73
N TRP A 187 13.40 7.70 -14.04
CA TRP A 187 12.73 8.51 -15.07
C TRP A 187 11.20 8.45 -14.98
N ASN A 188 10.62 7.31 -14.61
CA ASN A 188 9.17 7.18 -14.50
C ASN A 188 8.60 8.01 -13.34
N SER A 189 9.42 8.26 -12.31
CA SER A 189 9.05 9.17 -11.22
C SER A 189 8.87 10.62 -11.69
N ALA A 190 9.57 11.05 -12.75
CA ALA A 190 9.37 12.37 -13.35
C ALA A 190 7.97 12.49 -13.99
N ASN A 191 7.51 11.44 -14.67
CA ASN A 191 6.16 11.37 -15.24
C ASN A 191 5.08 11.37 -14.16
N ALA A 192 5.27 10.58 -13.10
CA ALA A 192 4.39 10.57 -11.94
C ALA A 192 4.34 11.94 -11.25
N LEU A 193 5.50 12.59 -11.06
CA LEU A 193 5.57 13.92 -10.47
C LEU A 193 4.87 14.96 -11.35
N THR A 194 5.04 14.89 -12.67
CA THR A 194 4.36 15.77 -13.64
C THR A 194 2.84 15.61 -13.57
N ALA A 195 2.36 14.36 -13.53
CA ALA A 195 0.93 14.07 -13.37
C ALA A 195 0.38 14.63 -12.05
N LEU A 196 1.14 14.52 -10.96
CA LEU A 196 0.80 15.10 -9.66
C LEU A 196 0.75 16.63 -9.72
N ILE A 197 1.77 17.30 -10.27
CA ILE A 197 1.82 18.77 -10.40
C ILE A 197 0.63 19.28 -11.21
N ASN A 198 0.34 18.67 -12.36
CA ASN A 198 -0.80 19.04 -13.19
C ASN A 198 -2.13 18.86 -12.45
N ASN A 199 -2.25 17.78 -11.67
CA ASN A 199 -3.44 17.56 -10.84
C ASN A 199 -3.61 18.66 -9.79
N ILE A 200 -2.53 19.02 -9.10
CA ILE A 200 -2.52 20.09 -8.09
C ILE A 200 -2.92 21.43 -8.73
N GLN A 201 -2.41 21.74 -9.92
CA GLN A 201 -2.76 22.97 -10.65
C GLN A 201 -4.24 23.02 -11.06
N VAL A 202 -4.80 21.91 -11.55
CA VAL A 202 -6.19 21.86 -12.03
C VAL A 202 -7.21 21.77 -10.89
N THR A 203 -6.90 21.00 -9.84
CA THR A 203 -7.86 20.71 -8.76
C THR A 203 -7.69 21.62 -7.55
N GLY A 204 -6.53 22.28 -7.42
CA GLY A 204 -6.15 23.03 -6.21
C GLY A 204 -5.75 22.14 -5.03
N MET A 205 -5.66 20.81 -5.18
CA MET A 205 -5.30 19.90 -4.09
C MET A 205 -3.91 20.22 -3.54
N SER A 206 -3.82 20.74 -2.31
CA SER A 206 -2.54 21.14 -1.72
C SER A 206 -1.85 20.04 -0.90
N SER A 207 -2.58 18.98 -0.55
CA SER A 207 -2.16 17.92 0.40
C SER A 207 -0.90 17.15 -0.01
N TYR A 208 -0.55 17.13 -1.30
CA TYR A 208 0.64 16.42 -1.82
C TYR A 208 1.75 17.33 -2.33
N LYS A 209 1.68 18.65 -2.08
CA LYS A 209 2.75 19.59 -2.49
C LYS A 209 4.11 19.24 -1.89
N TYR A 210 4.14 18.60 -0.71
CA TYR A 210 5.38 18.17 -0.07
C TYR A 210 6.21 17.22 -0.96
N ALA A 211 5.54 16.42 -1.79
CA ALA A 211 6.21 15.44 -2.64
C ALA A 211 7.09 16.15 -3.69
N ILE A 212 6.68 17.33 -4.16
CA ILE A 212 7.46 18.12 -5.13
C ILE A 212 8.80 18.55 -4.54
N ALA A 213 8.76 19.19 -3.36
CA ALA A 213 9.98 19.65 -2.69
C ALA A 213 10.88 18.46 -2.28
N LYS A 214 10.30 17.42 -1.69
CA LYS A 214 11.05 16.24 -1.26
C LYS A 214 11.66 15.47 -2.43
N THR A 215 10.96 15.33 -3.56
CA THR A 215 11.54 14.76 -4.78
C THR A 215 12.71 15.61 -5.25
N TYR A 216 12.54 16.95 -5.28
CA TYR A 216 13.60 17.86 -5.70
C TYR A 216 14.85 17.71 -4.84
N ASP A 217 14.70 17.86 -3.52
CA ASP A 217 15.81 17.87 -2.56
C ASP A 217 16.60 16.54 -2.57
N LEU A 218 15.90 15.40 -2.65
CA LEU A 218 16.54 14.09 -2.62
C LEU A 218 17.19 13.68 -3.95
N ASN A 219 16.74 14.25 -5.08
CA ASN A 219 17.19 13.82 -6.41
C ASN A 219 18.02 14.86 -7.16
N LEU A 220 18.19 16.08 -6.61
CA LEU A 220 19.02 17.12 -7.23
C LEU A 220 20.46 16.66 -7.47
N HIS A 221 21.03 15.86 -6.59
CA HIS A 221 22.40 15.36 -6.70
C HIS A 221 22.50 13.87 -7.04
N ALA A 222 21.36 13.22 -7.34
CA ALA A 222 21.36 11.83 -7.79
C ALA A 222 21.89 11.73 -9.23
N GLN A 223 22.37 10.54 -9.62
CA GLN A 223 22.91 10.27 -10.96
C GLN A 223 24.09 11.19 -11.31
N GLY A 224 24.07 11.86 -12.46
CA GLY A 224 25.04 12.87 -12.86
C GLY A 224 24.84 14.23 -12.17
N GLY A 225 23.84 14.35 -11.29
CA GLY A 225 23.45 15.60 -10.64
C GLY A 225 22.64 16.52 -11.56
N ASN A 226 21.98 17.52 -10.97
CA ASN A 226 21.07 18.44 -11.63
C ASN A 226 20.01 17.74 -12.50
N PHE A 227 19.51 16.59 -12.04
CA PHE A 227 18.59 15.74 -12.78
C PHE A 227 19.12 15.25 -14.14
N THR A 228 20.43 15.03 -14.26
CA THR A 228 21.06 14.51 -15.47
C THR A 228 21.53 13.06 -15.31
N ASN A 229 21.56 12.31 -16.41
CA ASN A 229 22.24 11.01 -16.51
C ASN A 229 22.70 10.76 -17.96
N ASP A 230 23.26 9.57 -18.23
CA ASP A 230 23.75 9.19 -19.56
C ASP A 230 22.64 8.98 -20.62
N TYR A 231 21.38 9.05 -20.20
CA TYR A 231 20.18 8.92 -21.04
C TYR A 231 19.52 10.28 -21.22
N ILE A 232 19.67 10.88 -22.40
CA ILE A 232 19.21 12.25 -22.66
C ILE A 232 17.68 12.41 -22.47
N ASP A 233 16.93 11.34 -22.72
CA ASP A 233 15.48 11.28 -22.52
C ASP A 233 15.10 11.33 -21.04
N ASP A 234 15.82 10.65 -20.15
CA ASP A 234 15.62 10.70 -18.70
C ASP A 234 15.80 12.12 -18.16
N THR A 235 16.87 12.80 -18.61
CA THR A 235 17.12 14.21 -18.27
C THR A 235 15.99 15.11 -18.80
N GLY A 236 15.51 14.83 -20.01
CA GLY A 236 14.40 15.55 -20.63
C GLY A 236 13.09 15.43 -19.82
N TRP A 237 12.78 14.27 -19.27
CA TRP A 237 11.59 14.06 -18.43
C TRP A 237 11.60 14.92 -17.16
N TRP A 238 12.78 15.18 -16.58
CA TRP A 238 12.92 16.05 -15.40
C TRP A 238 12.97 17.54 -15.72
N GLY A 239 13.32 17.94 -16.95
CA GLY A 239 13.32 19.33 -17.39
C GLY A 239 11.93 19.88 -17.77
N TRP A 240 10.97 19.01 -18.06
CA TRP A 240 9.61 19.40 -18.46
C TRP A 240 8.76 20.08 -17.36
N PRO A 241 8.76 19.67 -16.07
CA PRO A 241 7.77 20.11 -15.07
C PRO A 241 7.67 21.63 -14.79
N GLY A 242 8.41 22.49 -15.48
CA GLY A 242 8.39 23.95 -15.35
C GLY A 242 8.09 24.68 -16.66
N SER A 243 6.81 24.88 -16.96
CA SER A 243 6.34 26.05 -17.73
C SER A 243 5.10 26.60 -17.02
N PRO A 244 5.26 27.49 -16.03
CA PRO A 244 4.13 28.25 -15.50
C PRO A 244 3.53 29.07 -16.65
N ARG A 245 2.27 28.81 -17.01
CA ARG A 245 1.50 29.78 -17.80
C ARG A 245 1.14 30.93 -16.86
N THR A 246 1.95 31.99 -16.90
CA THR A 246 1.54 33.31 -16.42
C THR A 246 0.43 33.82 -17.33
N THR A 247 -0.76 34.00 -16.77
CA THR A 247 -1.80 34.89 -17.32
C THR A 247 -2.09 35.95 -16.28
#